data_AF-A0A4Y4CZB9-F1
#
_entry.id   AF-A0A4Y4CZB9-F1
#
_cell.length_a   1.000
_cell.length_b   1.000
_cell.length_c   1.000
_cell.angle_alpha   90.00
_cell.angle_beta   90.00
_cell.angle_gamma   90.00
#
_symmetry.space_group_name_H-M   'P 1'
#
loop_
_entity.id
_entity.type
_entity.pdbx_description
1 polymer ?
#
loop_
_entity_poly.entity_id
_entity_poly.type
_entity_poly.pdbx_seq_one_letter_code
_entity_poly.pdbx_strand_id
1 'polypeptide(L)'
;MDKYEKFKIEQDSLLKALAENGPSESLMHRMQALYKDACVVIALGPNIALERGPEDAGREYADEQDFAAYVETYVLAVQSGELARLFEMQPWGAVAYEYETVDVDGKVCPGVRVSWANKIAFLAGGKDGAFEARLEAMAKALATLMSAKWYRWQVRLV
;
A
#
# COMPACT_ATOMS: atom_id res chain seq x y z
N MET A 1 16.31 0.26 -22.66
CA MET A 1 15.64 -0.75 -21.83
C MET A 1 15.11 -0.07 -20.59
N ASP A 2 13.79 0.05 -20.53
CA ASP A 2 13.03 0.65 -19.43
C ASP A 2 13.27 -0.13 -18.11
N LYS A 3 13.11 0.54 -16.97
CA LYS A 3 13.17 -0.08 -15.64
C LYS A 3 12.16 -1.22 -15.52
N TYR A 4 10.97 -1.07 -16.08
CA TYR A 4 9.96 -2.14 -16.10
C TYR A 4 10.40 -3.35 -16.92
N GLU A 5 11.00 -3.13 -18.09
CA GLU A 5 11.54 -4.22 -18.92
C GLU A 5 12.66 -4.97 -18.19
N LYS A 6 13.58 -4.26 -17.52
CA LYS A 6 14.63 -4.89 -16.69
C LYS A 6 14.04 -5.75 -15.58
N PHE A 7 13.04 -5.21 -14.87
CA PHE A 7 12.32 -5.92 -13.82
C PHE A 7 11.65 -7.19 -14.36
N LYS A 8 10.98 -7.12 -15.52
CA LYS A 8 10.32 -8.27 -16.14
C LYS A 8 11.30 -9.37 -16.53
N ILE A 9 12.42 -9.01 -17.15
CA ILE A 9 13.46 -9.98 -17.53
C ILE A 9 14.01 -10.69 -16.28
N GLU A 10 14.29 -9.93 -15.22
CA GLU A 10 14.80 -10.50 -13.97
C GLU A 10 13.74 -11.36 -13.26
N GLN A 11 12.48 -10.91 -13.21
CA GLN A 11 11.35 -11.68 -12.70
C GLN A 11 11.22 -13.03 -13.40
N ASP A 12 11.18 -13.04 -14.74
CA ASP A 12 11.00 -14.26 -15.51
C ASP A 12 12.18 -15.22 -15.34
N SER A 13 13.41 -14.69 -15.30
CA SER A 13 14.61 -15.50 -15.03
C SER A 13 14.57 -16.15 -13.65
N LEU A 14 14.13 -15.43 -12.61
CA LEU A 14 14.05 -15.97 -11.25
C LEU A 14 12.92 -16.99 -11.12
N LEU A 15 11.76 -16.74 -11.74
CA LEU A 15 10.63 -17.68 -11.75
C LEU A 15 10.97 -18.97 -12.48
N LYS A 16 11.69 -18.88 -13.60
CA LYS A 16 12.21 -20.05 -14.32
C LYS A 16 13.18 -20.84 -13.45
N ALA A 17 14.14 -20.18 -12.81
CA ALA A 17 15.09 -20.84 -11.92
C ALA A 17 14.40 -21.53 -10.73
N LEU A 18 13.33 -20.93 -10.19
CA LEU A 18 12.51 -21.52 -9.13
C LEU A 18 11.79 -22.78 -9.60
N ALA A 19 11.26 -22.77 -10.83
CA ALA A 19 10.56 -23.92 -11.40
C ALA A 19 11.52 -25.09 -11.72
N GLU A 20 12.74 -24.79 -12.19
CA GLU A 20 13.71 -25.79 -12.61
C GLU A 20 14.48 -26.40 -11.42
N ASN A 21 14.87 -25.57 -10.44
CA ASN A 21 15.80 -25.97 -9.38
C ASN A 21 15.17 -26.02 -7.98
N GLY A 22 13.90 -25.61 -7.86
CA GLY A 22 13.23 -25.45 -6.56
C GLY A 22 13.74 -24.24 -5.76
N PRO A 23 13.17 -24.00 -4.57
CA PRO A 23 13.57 -22.91 -3.70
C PRO A 23 14.97 -23.15 -3.12
N SER A 24 15.83 -22.13 -3.19
CA SER A 24 17.14 -22.09 -2.50
C SER A 24 17.32 -20.74 -1.82
N GLU A 25 18.17 -20.67 -0.79
CA GLU A 25 18.40 -19.43 -0.03
C GLU A 25 18.85 -18.27 -0.92
N SER A 26 19.78 -18.53 -1.85
CA SER A 26 20.28 -17.52 -2.80
C SER A 26 19.20 -17.04 -3.76
N LEU A 27 18.33 -17.93 -4.25
CA LEU A 27 17.22 -17.59 -5.12
C LEU A 27 16.17 -16.75 -4.38
N MET A 28 15.82 -17.16 -3.16
CA MET A 28 14.88 -16.44 -2.32
C MET A 28 15.39 -15.04 -1.95
N HIS A 29 16.67 -14.90 -1.65
CA HIS A 29 17.30 -13.60 -1.41
C HIS A 29 17.21 -12.68 -2.63
N ARG A 30 17.50 -13.20 -3.83
CA ARG A 30 17.37 -12.43 -5.09
C ARG A 30 15.93 -12.03 -5.38
N MET A 31 14.97 -12.92 -5.14
CA MET A 31 13.55 -12.60 -5.28
C MET A 31 13.12 -11.51 -4.30
N GLN A 32 13.53 -11.58 -3.02
CA GLN A 32 13.24 -10.51 -2.06
C GLN A 32 13.85 -9.17 -2.49
N ALA A 33 15.07 -9.17 -3.02
CA ALA A 33 15.72 -7.97 -3.53
C ALA A 33 14.98 -7.38 -4.75
N LEU A 34 14.49 -8.22 -5.66
CA LEU A 34 13.72 -7.78 -6.83
C LEU A 34 12.41 -7.09 -6.43
N TYR A 35 11.73 -7.60 -5.40
CA TYR A 35 10.44 -7.07 -4.92
C TYR A 35 10.57 -6.20 -3.67
N LYS A 36 11.77 -5.64 -3.40
CA LYS A 36 12.03 -4.86 -2.19
C LYS A 36 11.06 -3.69 -2.01
N ASP A 37 10.63 -3.09 -3.13
CA ASP A 37 9.73 -1.94 -3.17
C ASP A 37 8.25 -2.36 -3.26
N ALA A 38 7.96 -3.66 -3.22
CA ALA A 38 6.59 -4.15 -3.29
C ALA A 38 5.78 -3.71 -2.06
N CYS A 39 4.69 -3.01 -2.33
CA CYS A 39 3.84 -2.38 -1.33
C CYS A 39 2.40 -2.21 -1.86
N VAL A 40 1.50 -1.84 -0.95
CA VAL A 40 0.18 -1.31 -1.27
C VAL A 40 0.19 0.18 -0.98
N VAL A 41 -0.33 0.98 -1.90
CA VAL A 41 -0.52 2.42 -1.67
C VAL A 41 -2.00 2.69 -1.66
N ILE A 42 -2.47 3.35 -0.59
CA ILE A 42 -3.87 3.71 -0.38
C ILE A 42 -3.95 5.23 -0.41
N ALA A 43 -4.54 5.77 -1.47
CA ALA A 43 -4.85 7.19 -1.58
C ALA A 43 -6.18 7.50 -0.89
N LEU A 44 -6.25 8.67 -0.26
CA LEU A 44 -7.37 9.14 0.53
C LEU A 44 -7.96 10.40 -0.12
N GLY A 45 -9.28 10.46 -0.16
CA GLY A 45 -10.02 11.65 -0.57
C GLY A 45 -10.09 12.74 0.52
N PRO A 46 -11.04 13.68 0.42
CA PRO A 46 -11.29 14.67 1.45
C PRO A 46 -11.62 14.05 2.81
N ASN A 47 -11.22 14.73 3.89
CA ASN A 47 -11.52 14.30 5.25
C ASN A 47 -12.92 14.79 5.66
N ILE A 48 -13.81 13.86 5.99
CA ILE A 48 -15.21 14.16 6.34
C ILE A 48 -15.41 14.56 7.82
N ALA A 49 -14.38 14.39 8.66
CA ALA A 49 -14.42 14.82 10.06
C ALA A 49 -14.05 16.30 10.23
N LEU A 50 -13.49 16.94 9.20
CA LEU A 50 -13.21 18.38 9.21
C LEU A 50 -14.51 19.17 9.02
N GLU A 51 -14.80 20.06 9.97
CA GLU A 51 -15.91 21.01 9.84
C GLU A 51 -15.58 22.05 8.75
N ARG A 52 -16.45 22.17 7.76
CA ARG A 52 -16.27 23.06 6.60
C ARG A 52 -17.59 23.72 6.20
N GLY A 53 -17.48 24.77 5.38
CA GLY A 53 -18.63 25.49 4.84
C GLY A 53 -19.42 24.66 3.81
N PRO A 54 -20.69 25.02 3.53
CA PRO A 54 -21.53 24.32 2.55
C PRO A 54 -20.93 24.26 1.13
N GLU A 55 -20.10 25.24 0.76
CA GLU A 55 -19.39 25.33 -0.52
C GLU A 55 -18.39 24.18 -0.74
N ASP A 56 -17.89 23.58 0.34
CA ASP A 56 -16.92 22.48 0.29
C ASP A 56 -17.57 21.10 0.13
N ALA A 57 -18.90 20.98 0.27
CA ALA A 57 -19.61 19.69 0.26
C ALA A 57 -19.41 18.90 -1.05
N GLY A 58 -19.27 19.61 -2.16
CA GLY A 58 -19.08 19.04 -3.51
C GLY A 58 -17.65 18.61 -3.82
N ARG A 59 -16.68 18.86 -2.93
CA ARG A 59 -15.28 18.59 -3.23
C ARG A 59 -15.00 17.11 -3.44
N GLU A 60 -14.23 16.85 -4.49
CA GLU A 60 -13.80 15.50 -4.84
C GLU A 60 -12.40 15.19 -4.31
N TYR A 61 -11.48 16.17 -4.28
CA TYR A 61 -10.09 15.95 -3.90
C TYR A 61 -9.70 16.70 -2.62
N ALA A 62 -8.71 16.14 -1.93
CA ALA A 62 -8.18 16.68 -0.69
C ALA A 62 -7.42 18.00 -0.93
N ASP A 63 -7.45 18.92 0.04
CA ASP A 63 -6.64 20.14 0.09
C ASP A 63 -5.65 20.10 1.27
N GLU A 64 -4.90 21.19 1.44
CA GLU A 64 -3.89 21.33 2.50
C GLU A 64 -4.43 21.10 3.92
N GLN A 65 -5.70 21.45 4.20
CA GLN A 65 -6.30 21.19 5.52
C GLN A 65 -6.56 19.70 5.73
N ASP A 66 -6.99 18.99 4.68
CA ASP A 66 -7.12 17.53 4.72
C ASP A 66 -5.75 16.88 4.98
N PHE A 67 -4.69 17.34 4.30
CA PHE A 67 -3.32 16.85 4.52
C PHE A 67 -2.89 17.00 5.98
N ALA A 68 -3.11 18.18 6.57
CA ALA A 68 -2.75 18.44 7.96
C ALA A 68 -3.50 17.48 8.92
N ALA A 69 -4.81 17.34 8.75
CA ALA A 69 -5.65 16.48 9.58
C ALA A 69 -5.27 14.98 9.46
N TYR A 70 -4.93 14.53 8.24
CA TYR A 70 -4.47 13.18 8.01
C TYR A 70 -3.12 12.90 8.65
N VAL A 71 -2.18 13.84 8.61
CA VAL A 71 -0.88 13.68 9.27
C VAL A 71 -1.06 13.52 10.78
N GLU A 72 -1.90 14.34 11.42
CA GLU A 72 -2.19 14.22 12.84
C GLU A 72 -2.79 12.87 13.20
N THR A 73 -3.82 12.44 12.45
CA THR A 73 -4.49 11.15 12.67
C THR A 73 -3.55 9.97 12.41
N TYR A 74 -2.72 10.05 11.36
CA TYR A 74 -1.69 9.08 11.05
C TYR A 74 -0.70 8.93 12.21
N VAL A 75 -0.13 10.03 12.71
CA VAL A 75 0.83 9.99 13.81
C VAL A 75 0.23 9.34 15.06
N LEU A 76 -1.02 9.68 15.40
CA LEU A 76 -1.72 9.07 16.52
C LEU A 76 -1.94 7.57 16.32
N ALA A 77 -2.38 7.14 15.13
CA ALA A 77 -2.61 5.74 14.81
C ALA A 77 -1.33 4.89 14.77
N VAL A 78 -0.19 5.50 14.42
CA VAL A 78 1.14 4.88 14.55
C VAL A 78 1.49 4.67 16.00
N GLN A 79 1.40 5.73 16.81
CA GLN A 79 1.78 5.70 18.23
C GLN A 79 0.90 4.76 19.06
N SER A 80 -0.39 4.65 18.73
CA SER A 80 -1.32 3.75 19.41
C SER A 80 -1.19 2.27 18.97
N GLY A 81 -0.39 1.99 17.93
CA GLY A 81 -0.28 0.65 17.34
C GLY A 81 -1.53 0.21 16.56
N GLU A 82 -2.45 1.13 16.25
CA GLU A 82 -3.65 0.82 15.50
C GLU A 82 -3.35 0.47 14.04
N LEU A 83 -2.40 1.16 13.39
CA LEU A 83 -1.98 0.78 12.03
C LEU A 83 -1.34 -0.61 12.00
N ALA A 84 -0.56 -0.96 13.01
CA ALA A 84 0.05 -2.29 13.09
C ALA A 84 -1.01 -3.40 13.17
N ARG A 85 -2.08 -3.18 13.95
CA ARG A 85 -3.21 -4.13 14.06
C ARG A 85 -4.02 -4.21 12.77
N LEU A 86 -4.26 -3.07 12.12
CA LEU A 86 -5.04 -2.98 10.90
C LEU A 86 -4.40 -3.76 9.74
N PHE A 87 -3.08 -3.67 9.62
CA PHE A 87 -2.32 -4.33 8.55
C PHE A 87 -1.62 -5.63 9.00
N GLU A 88 -2.02 -6.18 10.14
CA GLU A 88 -1.43 -7.42 10.65
C GLU A 88 -1.72 -8.57 9.69
N MET A 89 -0.66 -9.19 9.20
CA MET A 89 -0.75 -10.42 8.41
C MET A 89 0.47 -11.30 8.69
N GLN A 90 0.31 -12.24 9.60
CA GLN A 90 1.41 -13.08 10.12
C GLN A 90 2.27 -13.73 9.00
N PRO A 91 1.70 -14.37 7.96
CA PRO A 91 2.48 -14.86 6.82
C PRO A 91 3.31 -13.82 6.06
N TRP A 92 2.89 -12.56 6.03
CA TRP A 92 3.59 -11.48 5.34
C TRP A 92 4.66 -10.82 6.22
N GLY A 93 4.65 -11.09 7.53
CA GLY A 93 5.62 -10.58 8.49
C GLY A 93 5.36 -9.14 8.91
N ALA A 94 6.37 -8.53 9.52
CA ALA A 94 6.28 -7.18 10.06
C ALA A 94 5.86 -6.17 8.98
N VAL A 95 4.97 -5.25 9.36
CA VAL A 95 4.48 -4.18 8.49
C VAL A 95 5.26 -2.88 8.74
N ALA A 96 5.55 -2.17 7.66
CA ALA A 96 6.03 -0.79 7.67
C ALA A 96 5.04 0.07 6.89
N TYR A 97 4.81 1.29 7.37
CA TYR A 97 3.90 2.26 6.75
C TYR A 97 4.57 3.62 6.66
N GLU A 98 4.26 4.35 5.60
CA GLU A 98 4.80 5.68 5.30
C GLU A 98 3.67 6.54 4.74
N TYR A 99 3.52 7.75 5.28
CA TYR A 99 2.60 8.73 4.73
C TYR A 99 3.24 9.40 3.51
N GLU A 100 2.55 9.40 2.38
CA GLU A 100 3.06 9.92 1.11
C GLU A 100 2.00 10.72 0.33
N THR A 101 2.46 11.48 -0.66
CA THR A 101 1.59 12.07 -1.68
C THR A 101 1.41 11.10 -2.85
N VAL A 102 0.18 10.95 -3.31
CA VAL A 102 -0.20 10.02 -4.38
C VAL A 102 -0.89 10.80 -5.50
N ASP A 103 -0.48 10.60 -6.75
CA ASP A 103 -1.23 11.10 -7.90
C ASP A 103 -2.48 10.24 -8.12
N VAL A 104 -3.64 10.89 -8.15
CA VAL A 104 -4.93 10.30 -8.49
C VAL A 104 -5.58 11.20 -9.53
N ASP A 105 -5.71 10.70 -10.76
CA ASP A 105 -6.30 11.42 -11.89
C ASP A 105 -5.64 12.79 -12.15
N GLY A 106 -4.31 12.90 -11.95
CA GLY A 106 -3.57 14.16 -12.09
C GLY A 106 -3.73 15.13 -10.92
N LYS A 107 -4.28 14.67 -9.79
CA LYS A 107 -4.41 15.42 -8.53
C LYS A 107 -3.55 14.80 -7.45
N VAL A 108 -2.84 15.66 -6.72
CA VAL A 108 -2.04 15.25 -5.57
C VAL A 108 -2.97 14.99 -4.38
N CYS A 109 -3.01 13.74 -3.93
CA CYS A 109 -3.83 13.28 -2.83
C CYS A 109 -2.96 12.76 -1.67
N PRO A 110 -3.43 12.81 -0.43
CA PRO A 110 -2.79 12.14 0.69
C PRO A 110 -2.89 10.63 0.52
N GLY A 111 -1.91 9.89 1.04
CA GLY A 111 -1.96 8.44 1.02
C GLY A 111 -1.01 7.79 2.00
N VAL A 112 -1.20 6.49 2.19
CA VAL A 112 -0.34 5.66 3.03
C VAL A 112 0.20 4.51 2.18
N ARG A 113 1.53 4.44 2.10
CA ARG A 113 2.25 3.29 1.58
C ARG A 113 2.38 2.27 2.71
N VAL A 114 2.01 1.02 2.44
CA VAL A 114 2.07 -0.10 3.37
C VAL A 114 2.87 -1.22 2.75
N SER A 115 3.86 -1.72 3.47
CA SER A 115 4.75 -2.75 2.95
C SER A 115 5.06 -3.78 4.04
N TRP A 116 5.18 -5.05 3.66
CA TRP A 116 5.47 -6.14 4.59
C TRP A 116 6.88 -6.67 4.39
N ALA A 117 7.49 -7.22 5.44
CA ALA A 117 8.86 -7.73 5.40
C ALA A 117 9.02 -8.93 4.46
N ASN A 118 8.06 -9.85 4.43
CA ASN A 118 8.08 -11.01 3.55
C ASN A 118 7.37 -10.71 2.22
N LYS A 119 8.11 -10.06 1.30
CA LYS A 119 7.63 -9.69 -0.03
C LYS A 119 7.14 -10.88 -0.85
N ILE A 120 7.79 -12.03 -0.71
CA ILE A 120 7.43 -13.24 -1.45
C ILE A 120 6.09 -13.78 -0.96
N ALA A 121 5.85 -13.84 0.35
CA ALA A 121 4.56 -14.28 0.89
C ALA A 121 3.44 -13.28 0.58
N PHE A 122 3.72 -11.98 0.62
CA PHE A 122 2.79 -10.94 0.19
C PHE A 122 2.35 -11.16 -1.28
N LEU A 123 3.30 -11.31 -2.19
CA LEU A 123 3.01 -11.49 -3.62
C LEU A 123 2.43 -12.86 -3.96
N ALA A 124 2.83 -13.91 -3.23
CA ALA A 124 2.22 -15.23 -3.34
C ALA A 124 0.73 -15.19 -2.97
N GLY A 125 0.34 -14.30 -2.05
CA GLY A 125 -1.05 -14.03 -1.71
C GLY A 125 -1.90 -13.75 -2.94
N GLY A 126 -1.38 -13.01 -3.94
CA GLY A 126 -2.07 -12.69 -5.19
C GLY A 126 -2.45 -13.88 -6.07
N LYS A 127 -1.94 -15.08 -5.78
CA LYS A 127 -2.37 -16.33 -6.44
C LYS A 127 -3.62 -16.93 -5.81
N ASP A 128 -3.97 -16.51 -4.60
CA ASP A 128 -5.26 -16.81 -3.97
C ASP A 128 -6.28 -15.74 -4.35
N GLY A 129 -7.47 -16.17 -4.79
CA GLY A 129 -8.59 -15.26 -5.11
C GLY A 129 -9.09 -14.39 -3.95
N ALA A 130 -8.54 -14.55 -2.75
CA ALA A 130 -8.84 -13.76 -1.56
C ALA A 130 -7.91 -12.54 -1.36
N PHE A 131 -6.85 -12.40 -2.16
CA PHE A 131 -5.85 -11.32 -1.97
C PHE A 131 -6.45 -9.93 -2.09
N GLU A 132 -7.14 -9.66 -3.19
CA GLU A 132 -7.76 -8.37 -3.45
C GLU A 132 -8.81 -8.04 -2.38
N ALA A 133 -9.62 -9.03 -1.98
CA ALA A 133 -10.61 -8.86 -0.92
C ALA A 133 -9.97 -8.50 0.43
N ARG A 134 -8.81 -9.08 0.77
CA ARG A 134 -8.05 -8.75 1.99
C ARG A 134 -7.50 -7.33 1.92
N LEU A 135 -6.89 -6.95 0.80
CA LEU A 135 -6.34 -5.61 0.62
C LEU A 135 -7.43 -4.55 0.61
N GLU A 136 -8.56 -4.83 -0.03
CA GLU A 136 -9.75 -3.98 -0.02
C GLU A 136 -10.25 -3.76 1.41
N ALA A 137 -10.35 -4.82 2.21
CA ALA A 137 -10.78 -4.71 3.61
C ALA A 137 -9.81 -3.86 4.45
N MET A 138 -8.49 -4.04 4.26
CA MET A 138 -7.47 -3.22 4.92
C MET A 138 -7.54 -1.75 4.47
N ALA A 139 -7.65 -1.49 3.16
CA ALA A 139 -7.77 -0.13 2.62
C ALA A 139 -9.01 0.58 3.14
N LYS A 140 -10.15 -0.12 3.18
CA LYS A 140 -11.40 0.38 3.75
C LYS A 140 -11.29 0.68 5.24
N ALA A 141 -10.64 -0.19 6.01
CA ALA A 141 -10.42 0.02 7.44
C ALA A 141 -9.56 1.28 7.65
N LEU A 142 -8.49 1.46 6.87
CA LEU A 142 -7.66 2.67 6.94
C LEU A 142 -8.47 3.92 6.60
N ALA A 143 -9.22 3.89 5.51
CA ALA A 143 -10.06 5.02 5.10
C ALA A 143 -11.09 5.40 6.17
N THR A 144 -11.66 4.39 6.85
CA THR A 144 -12.59 4.60 7.96
C THR A 144 -11.89 5.23 9.15
N LEU A 145 -10.74 4.68 9.56
CA LEU A 145 -9.92 5.23 10.65
C LEU A 145 -9.54 6.70 10.38
N MET A 146 -9.23 7.02 9.14
CA MET A 146 -8.81 8.34 8.71
C MET A 146 -10.00 9.27 8.41
N SER A 147 -11.25 8.80 8.44
CA SER A 147 -12.43 9.56 8.02
C SER A 147 -12.33 10.10 6.59
N ALA A 148 -11.88 9.27 5.65
CA ALA A 148 -11.80 9.63 4.23
C ALA A 148 -13.13 9.44 3.49
N LYS A 149 -13.54 10.44 2.72
CA LYS A 149 -14.76 10.41 1.88
C LYS A 149 -14.74 9.26 0.87
N TRP A 150 -13.57 8.98 0.32
CA TRP A 150 -13.30 7.84 -0.55
C TRP A 150 -11.86 7.39 -0.37
N TYR A 151 -11.57 6.19 -0.84
CA TYR A 151 -10.20 5.67 -0.94
C TYR A 151 -10.01 4.95 -2.28
N ARG A 152 -8.78 4.92 -2.76
CA ARG A 152 -8.35 4.10 -3.89
C ARG A 152 -7.04 3.43 -3.52
N TRP A 153 -6.85 2.17 -3.88
CA TRP A 153 -5.59 1.49 -3.57
C TRP A 153 -5.03 0.77 -4.80
N GLN A 154 -3.73 0.55 -4.78
CA GLN A 154 -3.03 -0.22 -5.80
C GLN A 154 -1.83 -0.94 -5.20
N VAL A 155 -1.50 -2.11 -5.75
CA VAL A 155 -0.22 -2.78 -5.49
C VAL A 155 0.83 -2.15 -6.39
N ARG A 156 1.93 -1.69 -5.80
CA ARG A 156 3.14 -1.25 -6.53
C ARG A 156 4.21 -2.31 -6.36
N LEU A 157 4.92 -2.63 -7.43
CA LEU A 157 6.01 -3.62 -7.45
C LEU A 157 7.40 -2.99 -7.67
N VAL A 158 7.43 -1.74 -8.16
CA VAL A 158 8.61 -1.00 -8.63
C VAL A 158 8.39 0.50 -8.42
#